data_AF-A0A5N5ERH0-F1
#
_entry.id   AF-A0A5N5ERH0-F1
#
_cell.length_a   1.000
_cell.length_b   1.000
_cell.length_c   1.000
_cell.angle_alpha   90.00
_cell.angle_beta   90.00
_cell.angle_gamma   90.00
#
_symmetry.space_group_name_H-M   'P 1'
#
loop_
_entity.id
_entity.type
_entity.pdbx_description
1 polymer ?
#
loop_
_entity_poly.entity_id
_entity_poly.type
_entity_poly.pdbx_seq_one_letter_code
_entity_poly.pdbx_strand_id
1 'polypeptide(L)'
;MTVEGTVSGLEERVVGRAWMVRLDPADRGGAAVRVSCGRPACAPQVLPSAAVGRTAAVAHLATHLRAAPGPRPEASCACRAEECHTHVRADGPRDRAPALRCGGPVVLAVINDRQGRWWQALECCARCAAAHPSAKIVATAPAAAPRPAAGRAPAAGARGSASPPPAPVGPHFSHASSAPAPMPVPVPRAAPAPRTKPRRNRRTGKIAQRFVPHDLHPIALRDELIELGNLFRAYQERPEPDLEQLAELHSRKAKAFRTWAEVTGETELRLDAERAEQAAAAALLQHQQRTGQSPVGEGEVTNRLLPGLTQWEHARTVLAHVAEHTPLPGPEARLMTVMLTLRSALTGTGNLVGQDVKGLPLTEPEELIGRLVDSGWLSIPGTADDLLASRPESPTPITIPSLMPDDDGQGPFDFGRKTRPKLSGWAQRVVGDKKLRKKKTPAATRLLALALAVRTTTDGRLGPEGEGIDLAVLTSWCAVEPDELEPLVEQLTVADWLEEAAVTDGRLTGRLAERVLQVSCPLP
;
A
#
# COMPACT_ATOMS: atom_id res chain seq x y z
N MET A 1 7.20 -32.86 -41.85
CA MET A 1 6.41 -31.70 -41.40
C MET A 1 6.99 -31.24 -40.08
N THR A 2 7.87 -30.25 -40.13
CA THR A 2 8.48 -29.61 -38.96
C THR A 2 8.59 -28.15 -39.34
N VAL A 3 7.80 -27.30 -38.67
CA VAL A 3 7.80 -25.86 -38.90
C VAL A 3 8.90 -25.28 -38.03
N GLU A 4 9.95 -24.78 -38.67
CA GLU A 4 10.97 -23.94 -38.06
C GLU A 4 10.36 -22.58 -37.68
N GLY A 5 10.39 -22.27 -36.39
CA GLY A 5 10.12 -20.93 -35.86
C GLY A 5 11.44 -20.27 -35.49
N THR A 6 11.93 -19.40 -36.37
CA THR A 6 13.10 -18.53 -36.18
C THR A 6 12.85 -17.49 -35.08
N VAL A 7 13.49 -17.67 -33.92
CA VAL A 7 13.62 -16.60 -32.91
C VAL A 7 14.81 -15.72 -33.30
N SER A 8 14.52 -14.64 -34.03
CA SER A 8 15.49 -13.61 -34.39
C SER A 8 15.69 -12.62 -33.24
N GLY A 9 16.94 -12.44 -32.79
CA GLY A 9 17.46 -11.18 -32.27
C GLY A 9 17.13 -10.80 -30.82
N LEU A 10 17.67 -11.49 -29.82
CA LEU A 10 17.90 -10.89 -28.50
C LEU A 10 19.18 -10.05 -28.58
N GLU A 11 19.05 -8.79 -29.01
CA GLU A 11 20.11 -7.79 -28.86
C GLU A 11 20.55 -7.74 -27.38
N GLU A 12 21.85 -7.83 -27.14
CA GLU A 12 22.49 -7.90 -25.83
C GLU A 12 22.22 -6.62 -25.02
N ARG A 13 21.20 -6.64 -24.16
CA ARG A 13 20.78 -5.45 -23.39
C ARG A 13 21.71 -5.21 -22.21
N VAL A 14 22.30 -4.01 -22.15
CA VAL A 14 23.18 -3.60 -21.05
C VAL A 14 22.34 -3.26 -19.81
N VAL A 15 22.76 -3.68 -18.61
CA VAL A 15 22.05 -3.36 -17.37
C VAL A 15 22.20 -1.86 -17.04
N GLY A 16 21.10 -1.23 -16.64
CA GLY A 16 21.04 0.17 -16.23
C GLY A 16 21.93 0.47 -15.03
N ARG A 17 22.56 1.65 -15.04
CA ARG A 17 23.44 2.11 -13.95
C ARG A 17 22.65 2.44 -12.69
N ALA A 18 23.29 2.22 -11.53
CA ALA A 18 22.79 2.63 -10.23
C ALA A 18 23.87 3.37 -9.43
N TRP A 19 23.46 4.41 -8.70
CA TRP A 19 24.29 5.13 -7.74
C TRP A 19 23.52 5.23 -6.42
N MET A 20 24.20 5.03 -5.30
CA MET A 20 23.59 5.13 -3.97
C MET A 20 24.44 6.00 -3.07
N VAL A 21 23.80 6.93 -2.37
CA VAL A 21 24.40 7.80 -1.36
C VAL A 21 23.62 7.60 -0.06
N ARG A 22 24.32 7.36 1.04
CA ARG A 22 23.76 7.10 2.37
C ARG A 22 24.18 8.17 3.36
N LEU A 23 23.34 8.37 4.36
CA LEU A 23 23.57 9.21 5.51
C LEU A 23 23.43 8.36 6.78
N ASP A 24 24.56 8.03 7.39
CA ASP A 24 24.64 7.21 8.60
C ASP A 24 25.13 8.07 9.78
N PRO A 25 24.80 7.77 11.05
CA PRO A 25 25.41 8.43 12.21
C PRO A 25 26.93 8.22 12.21
N ALA A 26 27.71 9.27 12.52
CA ALA A 26 29.18 9.16 12.56
C ALA A 26 29.66 8.47 13.85
N ASP A 27 28.94 8.68 14.95
CA ASP A 27 29.22 8.20 16.29
C ASP A 27 27.91 7.92 17.06
N ARG A 28 27.96 7.08 18.10
CA ARG A 28 26.77 6.78 18.92
C ARG A 28 26.47 7.95 19.85
N GLY A 29 25.40 8.68 19.56
CA GLY A 29 24.87 9.75 20.43
C GLY A 29 25.32 11.17 20.06
N GLY A 30 26.18 11.33 19.04
CA GLY A 30 26.56 12.62 18.49
C GLY A 30 25.59 13.12 17.42
N ALA A 31 25.64 14.44 17.15
CA ALA A 31 24.91 15.06 16.05
C ALA A 31 25.58 14.84 14.68
N ALA A 32 26.84 14.37 14.68
CA ALA A 32 27.63 14.18 13.48
C ALA A 32 27.12 13.00 12.64
N VAL A 33 27.20 13.16 11.32
CA VAL A 33 26.72 12.20 10.34
C VAL A 33 27.78 11.94 9.29
N ARG A 34 27.83 10.71 8.79
CA ARG A 34 28.70 10.26 7.71
C ARG A 34 27.88 10.13 6.43
N VAL A 35 28.29 10.85 5.40
CA VAL A 35 27.80 10.65 4.03
C VAL A 35 28.72 9.66 3.34
N SER A 36 28.18 8.55 2.86
CA SER A 36 28.92 7.53 2.11
C SER A 36 28.28 7.30 0.74
N CYS A 37 29.10 7.00 -0.27
CA CYS A 37 28.65 6.70 -1.63
C CYS A 37 29.07 5.27 -1.98
N GLY A 38 28.21 4.53 -2.67
CA GLY A 38 28.49 3.15 -3.10
C GLY A 38 29.54 3.04 -4.21
N ARG A 39 30.12 4.15 -4.68
CA ARG A 39 31.22 4.16 -5.67
C ARG A 39 32.57 4.22 -4.94
N PRO A 40 33.51 3.32 -5.26
CA PRO A 40 34.82 3.27 -4.59
C PRO A 40 35.68 4.53 -4.81
N ALA A 41 35.40 5.30 -5.87
CA ALA A 41 36.09 6.56 -6.16
C ALA A 41 35.64 7.74 -5.27
N CYS A 42 34.64 7.56 -4.40
CA CYS A 42 34.10 8.63 -3.56
C CYS A 42 34.50 8.41 -2.10
N ALA A 43 35.28 9.33 -1.55
CA ALA A 43 35.62 9.31 -0.14
C ALA A 43 34.39 9.66 0.73
N PRO A 44 34.14 8.94 1.84
CA PRO A 44 33.09 9.29 2.78
C PRO A 44 33.42 10.61 3.49
N GLN A 45 32.40 11.40 3.80
CA GLN A 45 32.53 12.70 4.45
C GLN A 45 31.81 12.70 5.81
N VAL A 46 32.45 13.22 6.85
CA VAL A 46 31.82 13.42 8.17
C VAL A 46 31.40 14.87 8.30
N LEU A 47 30.15 15.10 8.68
CA LEU A 47 29.49 16.40 8.70
C LEU A 47 28.82 16.62 10.06
N PRO A 48 28.70 17.88 10.53
CA PRO A 48 28.35 18.18 11.92
C PRO A 48 26.87 17.95 12.28
N SER A 49 25.98 17.81 11.29
CA SER A 49 24.55 17.60 11.53
C SER A 49 23.86 16.85 10.39
N ALA A 50 22.75 16.18 10.72
CA ALA A 50 21.91 15.50 9.73
C ALA A 50 21.38 16.43 8.63
N ALA A 51 21.09 17.70 8.95
CA ALA A 51 20.63 18.67 7.95
C ALA A 51 21.72 18.97 6.91
N VAL A 52 22.95 19.26 7.39
CA VAL A 52 24.11 19.48 6.51
C VAL A 52 24.44 18.22 5.71
N GLY A 53 24.35 17.05 6.35
CA GLY A 53 24.54 15.77 5.70
C GLY A 53 23.55 15.48 4.57
N ARG A 54 22.26 15.78 4.75
CA ARG A 54 21.25 15.64 3.67
C ARG A 54 21.59 16.54 2.48
N THR A 55 21.93 17.80 2.72
CA THR A 55 22.30 18.74 1.67
C THR A 55 23.55 18.25 0.91
N ALA A 56 24.57 17.79 1.63
CA ALA A 56 25.78 17.24 1.03
C ALA A 56 25.53 15.97 0.22
N ALA A 57 24.67 15.06 0.71
CA ALA A 57 24.32 13.84 0.00
C ALA A 57 23.57 14.11 -1.32
N VAL A 58 22.63 15.05 -1.32
CA VAL A 58 21.92 15.47 -2.54
C VAL A 58 22.88 16.14 -3.53
N ALA A 59 23.74 17.05 -3.06
CA ALA A 59 24.75 17.70 -3.90
C ALA A 59 25.74 16.68 -4.48
N HIS A 60 26.17 15.70 -3.69
CA HIS A 60 27.06 14.62 -4.13
C HIS A 60 26.41 13.76 -5.22
N LEU A 61 25.15 13.35 -5.03
CA LEU A 61 24.41 12.59 -6.04
C LEU A 61 24.23 13.41 -7.33
N ALA A 62 23.92 14.70 -7.23
CA ALA A 62 23.82 15.59 -8.39
C ALA A 62 25.14 15.68 -9.19
N THR A 63 26.29 15.57 -8.53
CA THR A 63 27.58 15.51 -9.23
C THR A 63 27.74 14.22 -10.04
N HIS A 64 27.33 13.06 -9.52
CA HIS A 64 27.29 11.82 -10.31
C HIS A 64 26.35 11.92 -11.50
N LEU A 65 25.18 12.52 -11.31
CA LEU A 65 24.19 12.71 -12.39
C LEU A 65 24.70 13.64 -13.49
N ARG A 66 25.46 14.69 -13.15
CA ARG A 66 26.06 15.62 -14.13
C ARG A 66 27.27 15.03 -14.85
N ALA A 67 28.07 14.22 -14.16
CA ALA A 67 29.24 13.55 -14.75
C ALA A 67 28.87 12.34 -15.61
N ALA A 68 27.69 11.75 -15.37
CA ALA A 68 27.20 10.64 -16.18
C ALA A 68 26.67 11.15 -17.53
N PRO A 69 27.02 10.51 -18.67
CA PRO A 69 26.25 10.70 -19.90
C PRO A 69 24.80 10.29 -19.65
N GLY A 70 23.87 10.95 -20.35
CA GLY A 70 22.42 10.76 -20.19
C GLY A 70 21.94 9.30 -20.28
N PRO A 71 20.67 9.03 -19.96
CA PRO A 71 20.14 7.66 -19.94
C PRO A 71 20.32 6.99 -21.32
N ARG A 72 20.88 5.80 -21.30
CA ARG A 72 21.21 5.02 -22.51
C ARG A 72 19.95 4.35 -23.08
N PRO A 73 19.57 4.58 -24.35
CA PRO A 73 18.40 3.95 -24.97
C PRO A 73 18.43 2.41 -24.92
N GLU A 74 19.61 1.81 -24.96
CA GLU A 74 19.87 0.37 -24.93
C GLU A 74 19.90 -0.23 -23.51
N ALA A 75 19.83 0.61 -22.47
CA ALA A 75 19.87 0.12 -21.10
C ALA A 75 18.55 -0.57 -20.71
N SER A 76 18.68 -1.69 -20.01
CA SER A 76 17.56 -2.43 -19.44
C SER A 76 17.50 -2.26 -17.94
N CYS A 77 16.30 -2.34 -17.39
CA CYS A 77 16.12 -2.33 -15.94
C CYS A 77 16.82 -3.55 -15.33
N ALA A 78 17.47 -3.37 -14.18
CA ALA A 78 18.10 -4.47 -13.44
C ALA A 78 17.12 -5.59 -13.06
N CYS A 79 15.81 -5.33 -13.09
CA CYS A 79 14.77 -6.31 -12.80
C CYS A 79 14.62 -7.43 -13.85
N ARG A 80 15.22 -7.28 -15.05
CA ARG A 80 15.06 -8.18 -16.23
C ARG A 80 13.58 -8.35 -16.64
N ALA A 81 13.32 -8.34 -17.94
CA ALA A 81 11.99 -8.05 -18.50
C ALA A 81 10.84 -9.04 -18.17
N GLU A 82 11.06 -10.07 -17.35
CA GLU A 82 10.05 -11.11 -17.06
C GLU A 82 9.65 -11.21 -15.57
N GLU A 83 10.41 -10.62 -14.63
CA GLU A 83 10.13 -10.75 -13.18
C GLU A 83 10.40 -9.45 -12.37
N CYS A 84 9.79 -8.35 -12.80
CA CYS A 84 9.96 -7.09 -12.10
C CYS A 84 9.13 -7.03 -10.80
N HIS A 85 9.78 -7.36 -9.68
CA HIS A 85 9.26 -7.21 -8.31
C HIS A 85 8.93 -5.76 -7.92
N THR A 86 9.37 -4.78 -8.72
CA THR A 86 9.10 -3.35 -8.51
C THR A 86 7.70 -2.93 -8.97
N HIS A 87 7.01 -3.72 -9.80
CA HIS A 87 5.62 -3.44 -10.17
C HIS A 87 4.63 -3.98 -9.14
N VAL A 88 3.96 -3.08 -8.42
CA VAL A 88 2.74 -3.43 -7.67
C VAL A 88 1.60 -3.57 -8.68
N ARG A 89 0.98 -4.75 -8.75
CA ARG A 89 -0.23 -5.01 -9.54
C ARG A 89 -1.37 -4.10 -9.05
N ALA A 90 -2.04 -3.41 -9.99
CA ALA A 90 -3.23 -2.61 -9.69
C ALA A 90 -4.48 -3.47 -9.51
N ASP A 91 -4.54 -4.62 -10.18
CA ASP A 91 -5.68 -5.54 -10.13
C ASP A 91 -5.26 -6.86 -9.47
N GLY A 92 -6.17 -7.42 -8.66
CA GLY A 92 -5.96 -8.65 -7.88
C GLY A 92 -5.64 -9.90 -8.72
N PRO A 93 -5.49 -11.07 -8.08
CA PRO A 93 -5.07 -12.30 -8.75
C PRO A 93 -6.26 -12.95 -9.45
N ARG A 94 -6.72 -12.38 -10.56
CA ARG A 94 -7.49 -13.13 -11.57
C ARG A 94 -7.00 -12.73 -12.95
N ASP A 95 -6.72 -13.79 -13.71
CA ASP A 95 -6.08 -13.87 -15.03
C ASP A 95 -4.58 -13.56 -15.12
N ARG A 96 -3.86 -14.49 -15.75
CA ARG A 96 -2.54 -14.26 -16.33
C ARG A 96 -2.69 -13.17 -17.40
N ALA A 97 -2.67 -11.91 -16.97
CA ALA A 97 -2.24 -10.84 -17.86
C ALA A 97 -0.80 -11.18 -18.29
N PRO A 98 -0.45 -11.06 -19.59
CA PRO A 98 0.89 -11.34 -20.05
C PRO A 98 1.88 -10.51 -19.24
N ALA A 99 3.02 -11.10 -18.86
CA ALA A 99 4.08 -10.48 -18.07
C ALA A 99 4.16 -8.97 -18.39
N LEU A 100 3.91 -8.10 -17.41
CA LEU A 100 4.01 -6.66 -17.60
C LEU A 100 5.47 -6.34 -17.90
N ARG A 101 5.82 -6.36 -19.18
CA ARG A 101 7.18 -6.13 -19.65
C ARG A 101 7.59 -4.70 -19.29
N CYS A 102 8.84 -4.55 -18.88
CA CYS A 102 9.51 -3.24 -18.84
C CYS A 102 9.16 -2.47 -20.12
N GLY A 103 8.68 -1.24 -19.97
CA GLY A 103 8.12 -0.47 -21.08
C GLY A 103 8.18 1.02 -20.84
N GLY A 104 8.08 1.79 -21.92
CA GLY A 104 8.38 3.22 -21.93
C GLY A 104 9.88 3.51 -22.11
N PRO A 105 10.25 4.78 -22.34
CA PRO A 105 11.65 5.14 -22.56
C PRO A 105 12.48 4.85 -21.31
N VAL A 106 13.78 4.63 -21.51
CA VAL A 106 14.75 4.55 -20.41
C VAL A 106 14.86 5.94 -19.79
N VAL A 107 14.75 6.02 -18.47
CA VAL A 107 14.83 7.22 -17.67
C VAL A 107 15.93 7.06 -16.62
N LEU A 108 16.47 8.19 -16.19
CA LEU A 108 17.24 8.28 -14.97
C LEU A 108 16.30 8.78 -13.88
N ALA A 109 16.05 7.95 -12.87
CA ALA A 109 15.14 8.25 -11.76
C ALA A 109 15.91 8.32 -10.44
N VAL A 110 15.60 9.32 -9.62
CA VAL A 110 16.13 9.46 -8.26
C VAL A 110 15.05 9.05 -7.26
N ILE A 111 15.41 8.14 -6.38
CA ILE A 111 14.58 7.61 -5.30
C ILE A 111 15.21 8.04 -3.98
N ASN A 112 14.39 8.47 -3.03
CA ASN A 112 14.83 8.72 -1.66
C ASN A 112 13.96 7.98 -0.65
N ASP A 113 14.56 7.65 0.48
CA ASP A 113 13.81 7.23 1.66
C ASP A 113 13.00 8.39 2.24
N ARG A 114 11.86 8.07 2.87
CA ARG A 114 10.99 9.03 3.55
C ARG A 114 11.69 9.75 4.70
N GLN A 115 12.69 9.12 5.32
CA GLN A 115 13.45 9.72 6.41
C GLN A 115 14.73 10.43 5.92
N GLY A 116 14.97 10.48 4.60
CA GLY A 116 16.13 11.15 4.00
C GLY A 116 17.47 10.55 4.42
N ARG A 117 17.49 9.23 4.66
CA ARG A 117 18.70 8.49 5.09
C ARG A 117 19.49 7.92 3.92
N TRP A 118 18.89 7.81 2.74
CA TRP A 118 19.59 7.45 1.52
C TRP A 118 18.88 7.99 0.28
N TRP A 119 19.66 8.11 -0.79
CA TRP A 119 19.22 8.45 -2.14
C TRP A 119 19.84 7.48 -3.12
N GLN A 120 19.05 7.06 -4.09
CA GLN A 120 19.50 6.17 -5.15
C GLN A 120 19.10 6.78 -6.49
N ALA A 121 20.06 6.91 -7.41
CA ALA A 121 19.76 7.15 -8.81
C ALA A 121 19.82 5.83 -9.58
N LEU A 122 18.81 5.55 -10.40
CA LEU A 122 18.68 4.34 -11.19
C LEU A 122 18.33 4.68 -12.64
N GLU A 123 19.06 4.09 -13.58
CA GLU A 123 18.72 4.05 -15.00
C GLU A 123 17.75 2.87 -15.23
N CYS A 124 16.46 3.17 -15.47
CA CYS A 124 15.40 2.16 -15.59
C CYS A 124 14.30 2.65 -16.56
N CYS A 125 13.29 1.85 -16.88
CA CYS A 125 12.20 2.27 -17.76
C CYS A 125 11.22 3.18 -17.01
N ALA A 126 10.54 4.06 -17.74
CA ALA A 126 9.58 5.01 -17.17
C ALA A 126 8.50 4.31 -16.31
N ARG A 127 8.08 3.09 -16.66
CA ARG A 127 7.13 2.31 -15.85
C ARG A 127 7.72 1.83 -14.52
N CYS A 128 9.00 1.44 -14.49
CA CYS A 128 9.68 1.06 -13.26
C CYS A 128 9.88 2.28 -12.33
N ALA A 129 10.21 3.44 -12.91
CA ALA A 129 10.27 4.69 -12.15
C ALA A 129 8.91 5.04 -11.55
N ALA A 130 7.83 4.97 -12.33
CA ALA A 130 6.47 5.28 -11.86
C ALA A 130 5.96 4.34 -10.76
N ALA A 131 6.50 3.12 -10.66
CA ALA A 131 6.11 2.17 -9.62
C ALA A 131 6.70 2.51 -8.24
N HIS A 132 7.70 3.40 -8.17
CA HIS A 132 8.30 3.82 -6.90
C HIS A 132 7.68 5.15 -6.43
N PRO A 133 6.97 5.20 -5.27
CA PRO A 133 6.23 6.39 -4.85
C PRO A 133 7.06 7.66 -4.60
N SER A 134 8.36 7.51 -4.32
CA SER A 134 9.30 8.62 -4.14
C SER A 134 10.23 8.86 -5.35
N ALA A 135 10.03 8.16 -6.47
CA ALA A 135 10.85 8.39 -7.65
C ALA A 135 10.56 9.75 -8.29
N LYS A 136 11.63 10.44 -8.67
CA LYS A 136 11.61 11.63 -9.51
C LYS A 136 12.45 11.37 -10.76
N ILE A 137 11.84 11.52 -11.93
CA ILE A 137 12.55 11.40 -13.21
C ILE A 137 13.38 12.66 -13.42
N VAL A 138 14.70 12.49 -13.62
CA VAL A 138 15.64 13.60 -13.82
C VAL A 138 16.11 13.73 -15.26
N ALA A 139 16.05 12.65 -16.04
CA ALA A 139 16.34 12.65 -17.49
C ALA A 139 15.64 11.48 -18.18
N THR A 140 15.34 11.63 -19.48
CA THR A 140 14.74 10.58 -20.33
C THR A 140 15.61 10.37 -21.57
N ALA A 141 15.79 9.12 -21.97
CA ALA A 141 16.60 8.75 -23.13
C ALA A 141 15.90 9.24 -24.41
N PRO A 142 16.66 9.77 -25.40
CA PRO A 142 16.10 10.10 -26.70
C PRO A 142 15.55 8.81 -27.36
N ALA A 143 14.40 8.93 -28.02
CA ALA A 143 13.78 7.81 -28.72
C ALA A 143 14.75 7.29 -29.80
N ALA A 144 14.98 5.98 -29.82
CA ALA A 144 15.73 5.36 -30.91
C ALA A 144 14.99 5.62 -32.23
N ALA A 145 15.66 6.23 -33.21
CA ALA A 145 15.09 6.41 -34.54
C ALA A 145 14.73 5.02 -35.11
N PRO A 146 13.54 4.84 -35.72
CA PRO A 146 13.18 3.57 -36.30
C PRO A 146 14.20 3.18 -37.37
N ARG A 147 14.88 2.03 -37.18
CA ARG A 147 15.66 1.39 -38.25
C ARG A 147 14.70 1.13 -39.40
N PRO A 148 15.02 1.53 -40.65
CA PRO A 148 14.17 1.20 -41.78
C PRO A 148 14.07 -0.33 -41.87
N ALA A 149 12.84 -0.82 -41.86
CA ALA A 149 12.57 -2.24 -42.03
C ALA A 149 13.24 -2.71 -43.33
N ALA A 150 14.01 -3.78 -43.25
CA ALA A 150 14.50 -4.51 -44.40
C ALA A 150 13.28 -5.11 -45.14
N GLY A 151 12.69 -4.29 -46.00
CA GLY A 151 11.63 -4.67 -46.92
C GLY A 151 12.23 -5.50 -48.05
N ARG A 152 11.72 -6.73 -48.16
CA ARG A 152 11.78 -7.61 -49.34
C ARG A 152 11.85 -6.84 -50.65
N ALA A 153 12.76 -7.28 -51.50
CA ALA A 153 12.83 -6.94 -52.91
C ALA A 153 11.47 -7.14 -53.61
N PRO A 154 11.02 -6.18 -54.42
CA PRO A 154 10.24 -6.45 -55.62
C PRO A 154 11.18 -6.46 -56.83
N ALA A 155 11.06 -7.51 -57.64
CA ALA A 155 11.71 -7.59 -58.93
C ALA A 155 11.20 -6.48 -59.87
N ALA A 156 12.16 -5.80 -60.49
CA ALA A 156 12.19 -5.12 -61.79
C ALA A 156 10.88 -4.58 -62.42
N GLY A 157 10.89 -3.28 -62.72
CA GLY A 157 9.85 -2.63 -63.53
C GLY A 157 10.03 -1.14 -63.87
N ALA A 158 11.23 -0.71 -64.24
CA ALA A 158 11.54 0.39 -65.19
C ALA A 158 11.11 1.88 -64.97
N ARG A 159 12.16 2.73 -64.90
CA ARG A 159 12.35 4.12 -65.44
C ARG A 159 11.63 5.29 -64.74
N GLY A 160 12.26 6.41 -64.35
CA GLY A 160 13.65 6.88 -64.42
C GLY A 160 13.77 8.36 -63.98
N SER A 161 15.00 8.79 -63.60
CA SER A 161 15.58 10.17 -63.60
C SER A 161 14.91 11.27 -62.72
N ALA A 162 15.58 12.15 -61.97
CA ALA A 162 17.00 12.46 -61.72
C ALA A 162 17.11 13.39 -60.48
N SER A 163 18.30 13.44 -59.85
CA SER A 163 18.73 14.31 -58.72
C SER A 163 19.49 15.57 -59.22
N PRO A 164 20.15 16.43 -58.39
CA PRO A 164 19.83 17.22 -57.15
C PRO A 164 20.35 18.70 -57.27
N PRO A 165 20.93 19.43 -56.25
CA PRO A 165 20.53 20.00 -54.93
C PRO A 165 20.73 21.58 -54.93
N PRO A 166 21.00 22.39 -53.84
CA PRO A 166 21.12 22.17 -52.36
C PRO A 166 20.41 23.20 -51.42
N ALA A 167 20.61 23.02 -50.10
CA ALA A 167 20.14 23.75 -48.89
C ALA A 167 20.67 25.23 -48.78
N PRO A 168 20.54 26.03 -47.66
CA PRO A 168 19.99 25.80 -46.30
C PRO A 168 19.22 27.02 -45.65
N VAL A 169 19.00 26.95 -44.33
CA VAL A 169 18.85 28.06 -43.33
C VAL A 169 17.44 28.54 -42.95
N GLY A 170 17.03 28.18 -41.72
CA GLY A 170 16.76 29.12 -40.61
C GLY A 170 15.51 30.01 -40.61
N PRO A 171 15.08 30.49 -39.42
CA PRO A 171 13.67 30.76 -39.09
C PRO A 171 13.34 32.25 -39.07
N HIS A 172 12.08 32.66 -39.26
CA HIS A 172 11.63 33.97 -38.73
C HIS A 172 10.11 34.04 -38.47
N PHE A 173 9.83 34.70 -37.34
CA PHE A 173 8.55 34.98 -36.70
C PHE A 173 7.84 36.24 -37.26
N SER A 174 6.54 36.33 -36.92
CA SER A 174 5.72 37.54 -36.67
C SER A 174 4.88 38.16 -37.80
N HIS A 175 3.57 37.98 -37.63
CA HIS A 175 2.52 39.00 -37.48
C HIS A 175 2.48 40.28 -38.35
N ALA A 176 1.28 40.45 -38.92
CA ALA A 176 0.42 41.65 -38.92
C ALA A 176 0.34 42.55 -40.17
N SER A 177 -0.91 42.63 -40.65
CA SER A 177 -1.65 43.83 -41.09
C SER A 177 -1.19 44.59 -42.34
N SER A 178 -2.07 44.67 -43.35
CA SER A 178 -2.98 45.82 -43.55
C SER A 178 -3.77 45.69 -44.85
N ALA A 179 -5.05 46.11 -44.81
CA ALA A 179 -5.97 46.26 -45.94
C ALA A 179 -5.70 47.56 -46.74
N PRO A 180 -6.42 47.82 -47.85
CA PRO A 180 -7.65 48.61 -47.74
C PRO A 180 -8.82 48.22 -48.70
N ALA A 181 -10.00 48.76 -48.39
CA ALA A 181 -11.34 48.64 -49.03
C ALA A 181 -11.49 49.66 -50.23
N PRO A 182 -12.68 49.99 -50.86
CA PRO A 182 -14.10 49.88 -50.39
C PRO A 182 -15.26 49.63 -51.42
N MET A 183 -16.39 49.06 -50.90
CA MET A 183 -17.85 49.40 -51.10
C MET A 183 -18.52 49.37 -52.52
N PRO A 184 -19.88 49.26 -52.68
CA PRO A 184 -20.97 49.57 -51.74
C PRO A 184 -22.18 48.57 -51.66
N VAL A 185 -23.13 48.95 -50.79
CA VAL A 185 -24.29 48.24 -50.20
C VAL A 185 -25.60 48.46 -51.01
N PRO A 186 -26.60 47.56 -50.93
CA PRO A 186 -27.91 47.96 -50.38
C PRO A 186 -28.63 46.89 -49.51
N VAL A 187 -29.47 47.33 -48.57
CA VAL A 187 -30.35 46.56 -47.65
C VAL A 187 -31.69 47.34 -47.52
N PRO A 188 -32.87 46.83 -47.06
CA PRO A 188 -33.36 45.46 -46.77
C PRO A 188 -34.70 45.10 -47.46
N ARG A 189 -35.09 43.81 -47.45
CA ARG A 189 -36.51 43.41 -47.44
C ARG A 189 -36.75 42.33 -46.39
N ALA A 190 -37.71 42.60 -45.51
CA ALA A 190 -38.04 41.81 -44.32
C ALA A 190 -38.63 40.43 -44.69
N ALA A 191 -38.08 39.38 -44.07
CA ALA A 191 -38.65 38.04 -44.09
C ALA A 191 -39.18 37.69 -42.68
N PRO A 192 -40.32 36.98 -42.57
CA PRO A 192 -40.97 36.71 -41.30
C PRO A 192 -40.16 35.72 -40.45
N ALA A 193 -40.07 36.02 -39.15
CA ALA A 193 -39.41 35.18 -38.16
C ALA A 193 -40.06 33.79 -38.05
N PRO A 194 -39.28 32.70 -38.00
CA PRO A 194 -39.84 31.38 -37.69
C PRO A 194 -40.24 31.36 -36.21
N ARG A 195 -41.51 31.03 -35.97
CA ARG A 195 -42.08 30.79 -34.63
C ARG A 195 -41.28 29.66 -33.96
N THR A 196 -40.43 30.02 -33.01
CA THR A 196 -39.76 29.08 -32.11
C THR A 196 -40.81 28.45 -31.19
N LYS A 197 -41.24 27.23 -31.51
CA LYS A 197 -41.85 26.35 -30.51
C LYS A 197 -40.86 26.22 -29.34
N PRO A 198 -41.30 26.25 -28.06
CA PRO A 198 -40.39 26.07 -26.95
C PRO A 198 -39.80 24.66 -27.05
N ARG A 199 -38.54 24.55 -27.49
CA ARG A 199 -37.77 23.33 -27.32
C ARG A 199 -37.67 23.12 -25.82
N ARG A 200 -38.50 22.22 -25.28
CA ARG A 200 -38.28 21.62 -23.96
C ARG A 200 -36.82 21.21 -23.95
N ASN A 201 -36.01 21.93 -23.18
CA ASN A 201 -34.57 21.78 -23.14
C ASN A 201 -34.31 20.33 -22.71
N ARG A 202 -33.88 19.47 -23.64
CA ARG A 202 -33.62 18.05 -23.39
C ARG A 202 -32.43 17.99 -22.45
N ARG A 203 -32.68 17.91 -21.13
CA ARG A 203 -31.65 17.82 -20.10
C ARG A 203 -30.99 16.44 -20.20
N THR A 204 -29.97 16.34 -21.04
CA THR A 204 -29.06 15.19 -21.07
C THR A 204 -28.06 15.39 -19.92
N GLY A 205 -28.17 14.61 -18.85
CA GLY A 205 -27.17 14.66 -17.77
C GLY A 205 -26.19 13.51 -17.85
N LYS A 206 -25.04 13.71 -17.19
CA LYS A 206 -23.97 12.73 -17.07
C LYS A 206 -23.64 12.58 -15.60
N ILE A 207 -23.48 11.34 -15.15
CA ILE A 207 -22.97 11.03 -13.81
C ILE A 207 -21.79 10.07 -13.95
N ALA A 208 -20.64 10.47 -13.37
CA ALA A 208 -19.35 9.83 -13.63
C ALA A 208 -19.03 9.72 -15.13
N GLN A 209 -18.98 8.51 -15.69
CA GLN A 209 -18.77 8.26 -17.13
C GLN A 209 -20.05 7.85 -17.88
N ARG A 210 -21.20 7.73 -17.21
CA ARG A 210 -22.45 7.26 -17.80
C ARG A 210 -23.35 8.42 -18.22
N PHE A 211 -23.96 8.28 -19.40
CA PHE A 211 -25.05 9.15 -19.83
C PHE A 211 -26.35 8.66 -19.20
N VAL A 212 -27.13 9.58 -18.62
CA VAL A 212 -28.45 9.24 -18.07
C VAL A 212 -29.46 9.18 -19.23
N PRO A 213 -30.13 8.03 -19.46
CA PRO A 213 -31.11 7.90 -20.54
C PRO A 213 -32.26 8.88 -20.36
N HIS A 214 -32.66 9.55 -21.44
CA HIS A 214 -33.72 10.57 -21.40
C HIS A 214 -35.10 9.99 -21.07
N ASP A 215 -35.31 8.74 -21.44
CA ASP A 215 -36.51 7.93 -21.24
C ASP A 215 -36.47 7.10 -19.96
N LEU A 216 -35.45 7.26 -19.10
CA LEU A 216 -35.38 6.59 -17.81
C LEU A 216 -36.58 6.99 -16.92
N HIS A 217 -37.33 5.97 -16.47
CA HIS A 217 -38.41 6.08 -15.51
C HIS A 217 -38.08 5.27 -14.26
N PRO A 218 -38.45 5.72 -13.04
CA PRO A 218 -39.22 6.93 -12.74
C PRO A 218 -38.46 8.23 -13.06
N ILE A 219 -39.20 9.28 -13.45
CA ILE A 219 -38.62 10.61 -13.75
C ILE A 219 -37.81 11.16 -12.58
N ALA A 220 -38.25 10.89 -11.34
CA ALA A 220 -37.54 11.30 -10.13
C ALA A 220 -36.12 10.71 -10.05
N LEU A 221 -35.93 9.45 -10.44
CA LEU A 221 -34.60 8.81 -10.49
C LEU A 221 -33.72 9.49 -11.54
N ARG A 222 -34.27 9.77 -12.73
CA ARG A 222 -33.55 10.47 -13.79
C ARG A 222 -33.08 11.83 -13.31
N ASP A 223 -33.95 12.61 -12.68
CA ASP A 223 -33.63 13.95 -12.20
C ASP A 223 -32.57 13.91 -11.07
N GLU A 224 -32.65 12.94 -10.14
CA GLU A 224 -31.64 12.70 -9.10
C GLU A 224 -30.26 12.37 -9.71
N LEU A 225 -30.19 11.51 -10.73
CA LEU A 225 -28.93 11.16 -11.39
C LEU A 225 -28.28 12.37 -12.10
N ILE A 226 -29.09 13.23 -12.71
CA ILE A 226 -28.63 14.47 -13.33
C ILE A 226 -28.11 15.44 -12.25
N GLU A 227 -28.85 15.59 -11.16
CA GLU A 227 -28.48 16.44 -10.03
C GLU A 227 -27.17 15.97 -9.39
N LEU A 228 -27.04 14.69 -9.07
CA LEU A 228 -25.81 14.10 -8.52
C LEU A 228 -24.61 14.33 -9.44
N GLY A 229 -24.79 14.18 -10.75
CA GLY A 229 -23.75 14.51 -11.74
C GLY A 229 -23.30 15.97 -11.69
N ASN A 230 -24.19 16.91 -11.35
CA ASN A 230 -23.85 18.32 -11.16
C ASN A 230 -23.18 18.55 -9.81
N LEU A 231 -23.69 17.94 -8.73
CA LEU A 231 -23.13 18.06 -7.38
C LEU A 231 -21.71 17.52 -7.30
N PHE A 232 -21.40 16.39 -7.95
CA PHE A 232 -20.03 15.87 -8.03
C PHE A 232 -19.08 16.82 -8.79
N ARG A 233 -19.55 17.47 -9.86
CA ARG A 233 -18.75 18.46 -10.60
C ARG A 233 -18.50 19.70 -9.78
N ALA A 234 -19.54 20.24 -9.14
CA ALA A 234 -19.41 21.37 -8.22
C ALA A 234 -18.47 21.04 -7.05
N TYR A 235 -18.53 19.81 -6.51
CA TYR A 235 -17.61 19.35 -5.48
C TYR A 235 -16.15 19.32 -5.96
N GLN A 236 -15.89 18.84 -7.19
CA GLN A 236 -14.54 18.80 -7.78
C GLN A 236 -13.94 20.19 -8.02
N GLU A 237 -14.77 21.22 -8.19
CA GLU A 237 -14.34 22.61 -8.37
C GLU A 237 -14.06 23.32 -7.04
N ARG A 238 -14.35 22.69 -5.89
CA ARG A 238 -14.08 23.30 -4.57
C ARG A 238 -12.57 23.37 -4.29
N PRO A 239 -12.08 24.48 -3.73
CA PRO A 239 -10.67 24.65 -3.39
C PRO A 239 -10.24 23.79 -2.19
N GLU A 240 -11.18 23.44 -1.31
CA GLU A 240 -10.93 22.63 -0.12
C GLU A 240 -11.80 21.36 -0.13
N PRO A 241 -11.20 20.17 0.10
CA PRO A 241 -11.92 18.91 0.09
C PRO A 241 -12.73 18.71 1.38
N ASP A 242 -14.04 18.58 1.22
CA ASP A 242 -15.01 18.32 2.29
C ASP A 242 -15.44 16.84 2.27
N LEU A 243 -14.78 16.04 3.10
CA LEU A 243 -14.92 14.58 3.08
C LEU A 243 -16.29 14.08 3.58
N GLU A 244 -16.97 14.85 4.42
CA GLU A 244 -18.32 14.51 4.89
C GLU A 244 -19.34 14.73 3.75
N GLN A 245 -19.24 15.87 3.06
CA GLN A 245 -20.05 16.10 1.87
C GLN A 245 -19.76 15.08 0.77
N LEU A 246 -18.49 14.69 0.58
CA LEU A 246 -18.11 13.66 -0.40
C LEU A 246 -18.73 12.29 -0.08
N ALA A 247 -18.73 11.91 1.20
CA ALA A 247 -19.36 10.69 1.66
C ALA A 247 -20.86 10.66 1.34
N GLU A 248 -21.57 11.75 1.64
CA GLU A 248 -23.00 11.87 1.38
C GLU A 248 -23.31 11.79 -0.13
N LEU A 249 -22.50 12.43 -0.97
CA LEU A 249 -22.64 12.35 -2.42
C LEU A 249 -22.44 10.92 -2.94
N HIS A 250 -21.49 10.18 -2.37
CA HIS A 250 -21.26 8.77 -2.72
C HIS A 250 -22.39 7.85 -2.24
N SER A 251 -22.96 8.12 -1.06
CA SER A 251 -24.12 7.39 -0.51
C SER A 251 -25.37 7.57 -1.39
N ARG A 252 -25.70 8.81 -1.73
CA ARG A 252 -26.81 9.12 -2.66
C ARG A 252 -26.59 8.47 -4.04
N LYS A 253 -25.36 8.50 -4.54
CA LYS A 253 -25.00 7.82 -5.81
C LYS A 253 -25.19 6.31 -5.74
N ALA A 254 -24.79 5.66 -4.66
CA ALA A 254 -24.99 4.23 -4.47
C ALA A 254 -26.48 3.88 -4.51
N LYS A 255 -27.32 4.64 -3.79
CA LYS A 255 -28.78 4.46 -3.79
C LYS A 255 -29.38 4.66 -5.17
N ALA A 256 -29.02 5.74 -5.87
CA ALA A 256 -29.53 6.02 -7.22
C ALA A 256 -29.10 4.94 -8.23
N PHE A 257 -27.87 4.43 -8.14
CA PHE A 257 -27.40 3.34 -9.02
C PHE A 257 -28.06 2.00 -8.72
N ARG A 258 -28.34 1.69 -7.44
CA ARG A 258 -29.14 0.51 -7.06
C ARG A 258 -30.55 0.58 -7.67
N THR A 259 -31.25 1.69 -7.47
CA THR A 259 -32.60 1.87 -8.03
C THR A 259 -32.58 1.86 -9.56
N TRP A 260 -31.55 2.42 -10.19
CA TRP A 260 -31.39 2.33 -11.64
C TRP A 260 -31.17 0.88 -12.10
N ALA A 261 -30.33 0.12 -11.41
CA ALA A 261 -30.10 -1.30 -11.71
C ALA A 261 -31.36 -2.15 -11.53
N GLU A 262 -32.20 -1.84 -10.55
CA GLU A 262 -33.49 -2.52 -10.33
C GLU A 262 -34.47 -2.26 -11.49
N VAL A 263 -34.47 -1.04 -12.02
CA VAL A 263 -35.33 -0.65 -13.15
C VAL A 263 -34.86 -1.25 -14.47
N THR A 264 -33.56 -1.27 -14.75
CA THR A 264 -33.02 -1.72 -16.05
C THR A 264 -32.53 -3.16 -16.07
N GLY A 265 -32.32 -3.78 -14.91
CA GLY A 265 -31.76 -5.13 -14.78
C GLY A 265 -30.25 -5.21 -15.04
N GLU A 266 -29.54 -4.08 -15.18
CA GLU A 266 -28.10 -4.07 -15.50
C GLU A 266 -27.23 -4.41 -14.27
N THR A 267 -26.52 -5.54 -14.33
CA THR A 267 -25.59 -5.98 -13.27
C THR A 267 -24.43 -4.99 -13.04
N GLU A 268 -23.94 -4.34 -14.09
CA GLU A 268 -22.87 -3.34 -14.00
C GLU A 268 -23.24 -2.14 -13.11
N LEU A 269 -24.52 -1.75 -13.09
CA LEU A 269 -25.01 -0.68 -12.22
C LEU A 269 -25.04 -1.09 -10.74
N ARG A 270 -25.25 -2.39 -10.44
CA ARG A 270 -25.13 -2.91 -9.07
C ARG A 270 -23.69 -2.85 -8.57
N LEU A 271 -22.73 -3.26 -9.42
CA LEU A 271 -21.30 -3.15 -9.10
C LEU A 271 -20.84 -1.69 -8.97
N ASP A 272 -21.37 -0.80 -9.82
CA ASP A 272 -21.14 0.65 -9.69
C ASP A 272 -21.72 1.22 -8.39
N ALA A 273 -22.86 0.70 -7.92
CA ALA A 273 -23.48 1.10 -6.66
C ALA A 273 -22.68 0.63 -5.44
N GLU A 274 -22.22 -0.62 -5.44
CA GLU A 274 -21.34 -1.17 -4.39
C GLU A 274 -20.03 -0.38 -4.31
N ARG A 275 -19.42 -0.05 -5.45
CA ARG A 275 -18.23 0.80 -5.51
C ARG A 275 -18.50 2.21 -4.96
N ALA A 276 -19.68 2.77 -5.22
CA ALA A 276 -20.05 4.07 -4.66
C ALA A 276 -20.26 3.99 -3.13
N GLU A 277 -20.83 2.90 -2.62
CA GLU A 277 -21.01 2.67 -1.18
C GLU A 277 -19.68 2.49 -0.45
N GLN A 278 -18.74 1.73 -1.04
CA GLN A 278 -17.37 1.62 -0.53
C GLN A 278 -16.65 2.98 -0.52
N ALA A 279 -16.86 3.80 -1.55
CA ALA A 279 -16.29 5.15 -1.60
C ALA A 279 -16.90 6.08 -0.53
N ALA A 280 -18.19 5.95 -0.23
CA ALA A 280 -18.84 6.68 0.87
C ALA A 280 -18.21 6.30 2.22
N ALA A 281 -18.09 4.99 2.50
CA ALA A 281 -17.47 4.48 3.72
C ALA A 281 -16.00 4.93 3.86
N ALA A 282 -15.24 4.93 2.76
CA ALA A 282 -13.85 5.39 2.75
C ALA A 282 -13.73 6.90 3.01
N ALA A 283 -14.62 7.73 2.43
CA ALA A 283 -14.64 9.16 2.65
C ALA A 283 -15.02 9.50 4.10
N LEU A 284 -16.01 8.80 4.69
CA LEU A 284 -16.34 8.94 6.11
C LEU A 284 -15.17 8.54 7.00
N LEU A 285 -14.55 7.39 6.75
CA LEU A 285 -13.41 6.94 7.54
C LEU A 285 -12.24 7.94 7.49
N GLN A 286 -11.98 8.52 6.31
CA GLN A 286 -10.95 9.53 6.15
C GLN A 286 -11.34 10.86 6.82
N HIS A 287 -12.61 11.24 6.78
CA HIS A 287 -13.14 12.39 7.52
C HIS A 287 -12.90 12.20 9.02
N GLN A 288 -13.36 11.07 9.57
CA GLN A 288 -13.21 10.68 10.99
C GLN A 288 -11.73 10.68 11.42
N GLN A 289 -10.82 10.17 10.57
CA GLN A 289 -9.37 10.21 10.84
C GLN A 289 -8.79 11.63 10.85
N ARG A 290 -9.38 12.57 10.11
CA ARG A 290 -8.91 13.96 10.03
C ARG A 290 -9.51 14.86 11.10
N THR A 291 -10.79 14.67 11.42
CA THR A 291 -11.53 15.53 12.37
C THR A 291 -11.56 14.95 13.78
N GLY A 292 -11.26 13.66 13.94
CA GLY A 292 -11.36 13.00 15.25
C GLY A 292 -12.79 12.94 15.78
N GLN A 293 -13.81 12.96 14.90
CA GLN A 293 -15.23 12.87 15.25
C GLN A 293 -15.85 11.57 14.76
N SER A 294 -16.70 10.93 15.57
CA SER A 294 -17.47 9.71 15.26
C SER A 294 -18.96 10.08 15.10
N PRO A 295 -19.75 9.39 14.24
CA PRO A 295 -21.19 9.63 14.11
C PRO A 295 -22.00 9.13 15.32
N VAL A 296 -21.36 8.49 16.29
CA VAL A 296 -21.99 7.98 17.53
C VAL A 296 -21.42 8.74 18.72
N GLY A 297 -22.04 9.89 19.02
CA GLY A 297 -21.87 10.63 20.28
C GLY A 297 -20.53 11.35 20.46
N GLU A 298 -20.55 12.35 21.35
CA GLU A 298 -19.37 13.08 21.84
C GLU A 298 -18.43 12.11 22.61
N GLY A 299 -17.67 11.32 21.90
CA GLY A 299 -16.63 10.44 22.43
C GLY A 299 -15.30 10.71 21.73
N GLU A 300 -14.25 10.92 22.52
CA GLU A 300 -12.89 11.13 22.05
C GLU A 300 -12.45 9.99 21.09
N VAL A 301 -12.19 10.32 19.82
CA VAL A 301 -11.83 9.30 18.82
C VAL A 301 -10.44 8.76 19.13
N THR A 302 -10.43 7.55 19.69
CA THR A 302 -9.19 6.81 19.89
C THR A 302 -8.57 6.46 18.54
N ASN A 303 -7.40 7.03 18.24
CA ASN A 303 -6.62 6.70 17.04
C ASN A 303 -6.01 5.30 17.15
N ARG A 304 -6.74 4.29 16.67
CA ARG A 304 -6.33 2.88 16.73
C ARG A 304 -5.26 2.53 15.71
N LEU A 305 -4.31 1.69 16.11
CA LEU A 305 -3.24 1.19 15.26
C LEU A 305 -3.75 0.37 14.09
N LEU A 306 -4.80 -0.43 14.33
CA LEU A 306 -5.59 -1.11 13.32
C LEU A 306 -6.88 -0.29 13.16
N PRO A 307 -7.05 0.46 12.06
CA PRO A 307 -8.12 1.46 11.97
C PRO A 307 -9.46 0.92 11.43
N GLY A 308 -9.60 -0.37 11.14
CA GLY A 308 -10.80 -0.87 10.47
C GLY A 308 -11.19 -2.28 10.89
N LEU A 309 -12.50 -2.55 10.86
CA LEU A 309 -13.16 -3.80 11.26
C LEU A 309 -12.49 -5.04 10.67
N THR A 310 -12.22 -5.04 9.36
CA THR A 310 -11.56 -6.17 8.68
C THR A 310 -10.16 -6.47 9.25
N GLN A 311 -9.42 -5.45 9.69
CA GLN A 311 -8.10 -5.67 10.33
C GLN A 311 -8.24 -6.25 11.74
N TRP A 312 -9.32 -5.91 12.46
CA TRP A 312 -9.64 -6.49 13.76
C TRP A 312 -10.02 -7.97 13.63
N GLU A 313 -10.81 -8.30 12.60
CA GLU A 313 -11.15 -9.68 12.26
C GLU A 313 -9.89 -10.49 11.93
N HIS A 314 -9.01 -9.98 11.07
CA HIS A 314 -7.76 -10.67 10.77
C HIS A 314 -6.87 -10.86 12.01
N ALA A 315 -6.81 -9.90 12.94
CA ALA A 315 -6.09 -10.07 14.20
C ALA A 315 -6.67 -11.22 15.03
N ARG A 316 -8.00 -11.31 15.13
CA ARG A 316 -8.70 -12.44 15.78
C ARG A 316 -8.42 -13.76 15.07
N THR A 317 -8.51 -13.81 13.74
CA THR A 317 -8.27 -15.02 12.95
C THR A 317 -6.84 -15.54 13.13
N VAL A 318 -5.83 -14.67 13.11
CA VAL A 318 -4.44 -15.08 13.34
C VAL A 318 -4.26 -15.68 14.73
N LEU A 319 -4.77 -15.01 15.76
CA LEU A 319 -4.58 -15.48 17.12
C LEU A 319 -5.38 -16.76 17.41
N ALA A 320 -6.58 -16.92 16.83
CA ALA A 320 -7.35 -18.16 16.88
C ALA A 320 -6.59 -19.31 16.20
N HIS A 321 -6.06 -19.08 15.00
CA HIS A 321 -5.23 -20.07 14.30
C HIS A 321 -4.03 -20.49 15.14
N VAL A 322 -3.33 -19.55 15.77
CA VAL A 322 -2.19 -19.87 16.65
C VAL A 322 -2.63 -20.67 17.88
N ALA A 323 -3.77 -20.33 18.48
CA ALA A 323 -4.30 -21.05 19.63
C ALA A 323 -4.59 -22.54 19.30
N GLU A 324 -4.94 -22.83 18.06
CA GLU A 324 -5.22 -24.19 17.61
C GLU A 324 -3.96 -24.93 17.09
N HIS A 325 -2.99 -24.22 16.49
CA HIS A 325 -1.90 -24.83 15.72
C HIS A 325 -0.49 -24.61 16.30
N THR A 326 -0.35 -24.19 17.57
CA THR A 326 1.00 -24.10 18.18
C THR A 326 1.56 -25.52 18.39
N PRO A 327 2.80 -25.79 17.92
CA PRO A 327 3.37 -27.14 17.93
C PRO A 327 3.89 -27.59 19.31
N LEU A 328 4.14 -26.66 20.22
CA LEU A 328 4.70 -26.92 21.54
C LEU A 328 3.79 -26.33 22.63
N PRO A 329 3.70 -26.96 23.81
CA PRO A 329 2.84 -26.49 24.89
C PRO A 329 3.42 -25.24 25.58
N GLY A 330 2.54 -24.53 26.28
CA GLY A 330 2.89 -23.44 27.19
C GLY A 330 2.94 -22.04 26.57
N PRO A 331 2.98 -21.01 27.42
CA PRO A 331 2.80 -19.61 27.00
C PRO A 331 3.99 -19.06 26.20
N GLU A 332 5.22 -19.47 26.49
CA GLU A 332 6.41 -19.02 25.75
C GLU A 332 6.38 -19.50 24.29
N ALA A 333 6.07 -20.79 24.08
CA ALA A 333 5.90 -21.38 22.76
C ALA A 333 4.76 -20.71 21.98
N ARG A 334 3.63 -20.47 22.64
CA ARG A 334 2.47 -19.80 22.04
C ARG A 334 2.80 -18.36 21.63
N LEU A 335 3.46 -17.59 22.50
CA LEU A 335 3.87 -16.23 22.19
C LEU A 335 4.85 -16.19 21.01
N MET A 336 5.87 -17.06 21.01
CA MET A 336 6.80 -17.18 19.89
C MET A 336 6.06 -17.52 18.59
N THR A 337 5.12 -18.45 18.65
CA THR A 337 4.31 -18.86 17.50
C THR A 337 3.45 -17.71 16.96
N VAL A 338 2.82 -16.89 17.81
CA VAL A 338 2.13 -15.67 17.37
C VAL A 338 3.06 -14.78 16.55
N MET A 339 4.27 -14.54 17.06
CA MET A 339 5.23 -13.65 16.41
C MET A 339 5.71 -14.22 15.06
N LEU A 340 6.07 -15.50 15.01
CA LEU A 340 6.54 -16.15 13.79
C LEU A 340 5.42 -16.27 12.74
N THR A 341 4.20 -16.61 13.15
CA THR A 341 3.02 -16.64 12.26
C THR A 341 2.79 -15.28 11.63
N LEU A 342 2.79 -14.19 12.41
CA LEU A 342 2.62 -12.84 11.87
C LEU A 342 3.75 -12.39 10.94
N ARG A 343 4.97 -12.94 11.09
CA ARG A 343 6.10 -12.68 10.20
C ARG A 343 5.96 -13.40 8.86
N SER A 344 5.34 -14.58 8.85
CA SER A 344 5.31 -15.52 7.72
C SER A 344 3.92 -15.73 7.09
N ALA A 345 2.87 -15.09 7.62
CA ALA A 345 1.45 -15.35 7.33
C ALA A 345 1.01 -15.36 5.84
N LEU A 346 1.79 -14.79 4.92
CA LEU A 346 1.36 -14.67 3.51
C LEU A 346 1.94 -15.74 2.59
N THR A 347 3.13 -16.23 2.90
CA THR A 347 3.92 -17.06 1.99
C THR A 347 4.51 -18.26 2.69
N GLY A 348 4.19 -18.46 3.97
CA GLY A 348 4.90 -19.35 4.87
C GLY A 348 6.34 -18.94 5.13
N THR A 349 6.82 -17.83 4.56
CA THR A 349 8.21 -17.38 4.68
C THR A 349 8.28 -15.98 5.26
N GLY A 350 9.31 -15.76 6.08
CA GLY A 350 9.52 -14.51 6.79
C GLY A 350 10.99 -14.25 7.03
N ASN A 351 11.28 -13.11 7.67
CA ASN A 351 12.60 -12.77 8.14
C ASN A 351 12.51 -12.50 9.63
N LEU A 352 13.49 -13.01 10.37
CA LEU A 352 13.64 -12.78 11.80
C LEU A 352 15.05 -12.25 12.08
N VAL A 353 15.16 -11.43 13.11
CA VAL A 353 16.45 -11.00 13.65
C VAL A 353 16.53 -11.41 15.11
N GLY A 354 17.74 -11.61 15.64
CA GLY A 354 17.94 -11.97 17.04
C GLY A 354 17.28 -10.98 18.00
N GLN A 355 17.18 -9.70 17.62
CA GLN A 355 16.47 -8.68 18.39
C GLN A 355 14.96 -8.92 18.51
N ASP A 356 14.32 -9.52 17.50
CA ASP A 356 12.89 -9.84 17.55
C ASP A 356 12.62 -10.90 18.61
N VAL A 357 13.53 -11.87 18.75
CA VAL A 357 13.46 -12.93 19.77
C VAL A 357 13.83 -12.40 21.15
N LYS A 358 14.97 -11.71 21.27
CA LYS A 358 15.47 -11.14 22.53
C LYS A 358 14.55 -10.08 23.15
N GLY A 359 13.62 -9.52 22.36
CA GLY A 359 12.59 -8.61 22.85
C GLY A 359 11.42 -9.32 23.58
N LEU A 360 11.29 -10.63 23.42
CA LEU A 360 10.26 -11.45 24.05
C LEU A 360 10.72 -11.90 25.45
N PRO A 361 9.78 -12.11 26.39
CA PRO A 361 10.10 -12.61 27.73
C PRO A 361 10.21 -14.14 27.70
N LEU A 362 11.24 -14.64 27.01
CA LEU A 362 11.53 -16.07 26.90
C LEU A 362 12.64 -16.44 27.87
N THR A 363 12.47 -17.55 28.58
CA THR A 363 13.45 -18.03 29.56
C THR A 363 14.66 -18.64 28.85
N GLU A 364 14.42 -19.56 27.92
CA GLU A 364 15.45 -20.27 27.14
C GLU A 364 15.14 -20.17 25.64
N PRO A 365 15.40 -19.00 25.02
CA PRO A 365 15.00 -18.76 23.63
C PRO A 365 15.70 -19.69 22.63
N GLU A 366 16.94 -20.07 22.89
CA GLU A 366 17.71 -20.97 22.02
C GLU A 366 17.11 -22.38 22.00
N GLU A 367 16.84 -22.95 23.17
CA GLU A 367 16.22 -24.27 23.30
C GLU A 367 14.82 -24.28 22.68
N LEU A 368 14.00 -23.25 22.93
CA LEU A 368 12.67 -23.16 22.35
C LEU A 368 12.71 -23.12 20.81
N ILE A 369 13.64 -22.35 20.22
CA ILE A 369 13.85 -22.33 18.77
C ILE A 369 14.28 -23.71 18.29
N GLY A 370 15.24 -24.35 18.96
CA GLY A 370 15.70 -25.70 18.64
C GLY A 370 14.54 -26.70 18.57
N ARG A 371 13.69 -26.73 19.61
CA ARG A 371 12.50 -27.60 19.66
C ARG A 371 11.49 -27.31 18.54
N LEU A 372 11.29 -26.04 18.17
CA LEU A 372 10.44 -25.67 17.04
C LEU A 372 11.03 -26.17 15.70
N VAL A 373 12.35 -26.14 15.55
CA VAL A 373 13.05 -26.66 14.38
C VAL A 373 12.99 -28.19 14.34
N ASP A 374 13.27 -28.86 15.46
CA ASP A 374 13.24 -30.32 15.58
C ASP A 374 11.84 -30.90 15.32
N SER A 375 10.79 -30.15 15.67
CA SER A 375 9.41 -30.52 15.35
C SER A 375 9.05 -30.42 13.85
N GLY A 376 9.92 -29.81 13.05
CA GLY A 376 9.67 -29.51 11.63
C GLY A 376 8.69 -28.35 11.40
N TRP A 377 8.16 -27.75 12.47
CA TRP A 377 7.22 -26.63 12.35
C TRP A 377 7.92 -25.33 11.90
N LEU A 378 9.16 -25.10 12.35
CA LEU A 378 10.00 -23.99 11.93
C LEU A 378 11.20 -24.52 11.13
N SER A 379 11.54 -23.86 10.03
CA SER A 379 12.78 -24.11 9.28
C SER A 379 13.58 -22.81 9.18
N ILE A 380 14.86 -22.89 9.54
CA ILE A 380 15.83 -21.80 9.46
C ILE A 380 17.12 -22.31 8.84
N PRO A 381 17.88 -21.47 8.11
CA PRO A 381 19.25 -21.80 7.75
C PRO A 381 20.15 -21.66 8.99
N GLY A 382 20.97 -22.66 9.25
CA GLY A 382 21.89 -22.68 10.39
C GLY A 382 21.21 -23.09 11.70
N THR A 383 21.73 -22.57 12.80
CA THR A 383 21.35 -22.96 14.17
C THR A 383 20.49 -21.90 14.86
N ALA A 384 19.93 -22.25 16.02
CA ALA A 384 19.23 -21.29 16.88
C ALA A 384 20.16 -20.15 17.35
N ASP A 385 21.43 -20.46 17.64
CA ASP A 385 22.44 -19.45 18.00
C ASP A 385 22.72 -18.48 16.85
N ASP A 386 22.84 -18.97 15.60
CA ASP A 386 22.99 -18.13 14.41
C ASP A 386 21.83 -17.13 14.27
N LEU A 387 20.60 -17.60 14.51
CA LEU A 387 19.41 -16.76 14.50
C LEU A 387 19.44 -15.72 15.64
N LEU A 388 19.84 -16.11 16.85
CA LEU A 388 19.95 -15.18 17.99
C LEU A 388 21.08 -14.15 17.81
N ALA A 389 22.13 -14.50 17.08
CA ALA A 389 23.24 -13.61 16.73
C ALA A 389 22.94 -12.69 15.54
N SER A 390 21.91 -13.03 14.72
CA SER A 390 21.54 -12.29 13.52
C SER A 390 21.16 -10.83 13.79
N ARG A 391 21.40 -9.99 12.77
CA ARG A 391 21.22 -8.52 12.84
C ARG A 391 20.30 -8.02 11.73
N PRO A 392 19.71 -6.81 11.84
CA PRO A 392 18.88 -6.25 10.78
C PRO A 392 19.53 -6.19 9.39
N GLU A 393 20.86 -6.09 9.32
CA GLU A 393 21.61 -6.07 8.07
C GLU A 393 21.73 -7.46 7.42
N SER A 394 21.56 -8.53 8.21
CA SER A 394 21.61 -9.93 7.77
C SER A 394 20.56 -10.72 8.56
N PRO A 395 19.27 -10.53 8.25
CA PRO A 395 18.20 -11.25 8.92
C PRO A 395 18.22 -12.72 8.51
N THR A 396 17.85 -13.60 9.43
CA THR A 396 17.68 -15.03 9.17
C THR A 396 16.34 -15.23 8.46
N PRO A 397 16.32 -15.78 7.24
CA PRO A 397 15.07 -16.17 6.61
C PRO A 397 14.49 -17.38 7.35
N ILE A 398 13.18 -17.36 7.57
CA ILE A 398 12.46 -18.44 8.26
C ILE A 398 11.36 -18.98 7.35
N THR A 399 11.04 -20.26 7.49
CA THR A 399 9.93 -20.92 6.82
C THR A 399 9.08 -21.65 7.84
N ILE A 400 7.75 -21.50 7.74
CA ILE A 400 6.75 -22.27 8.48
C ILE A 400 5.92 -23.01 7.43
N PRO A 401 6.17 -24.30 7.19
CA PRO A 401 5.55 -25.05 6.11
C PRO A 401 4.02 -25.03 6.15
N SER A 402 3.41 -25.09 7.34
CA SER A 402 1.96 -25.08 7.52
C SER A 402 1.29 -23.75 7.14
N LEU A 403 2.07 -22.68 6.96
CA LEU A 403 1.58 -21.37 6.51
C LEU A 403 1.85 -21.11 5.03
N MET A 404 2.52 -22.04 4.33
CA MET A 404 2.71 -21.92 2.89
C MET A 404 1.37 -22.09 2.18
N PRO A 405 1.10 -21.28 1.14
CA PRO A 405 -0.04 -21.52 0.28
C PRO A 405 0.04 -22.89 -0.38
N ASP A 406 -1.10 -23.55 -0.53
CA ASP A 406 -1.22 -24.78 -1.31
C ASP A 406 -1.03 -24.54 -2.82
N ASP A 407 -1.18 -25.60 -3.62
CA ASP A 407 -1.04 -25.53 -5.09
C ASP A 407 -2.05 -24.58 -5.74
N ASP A 408 -3.19 -24.33 -5.09
CA ASP A 408 -4.22 -23.37 -5.50
C ASP A 408 -3.88 -21.93 -5.07
N GLY A 409 -2.75 -21.74 -4.36
CA GLY A 409 -2.27 -20.47 -3.88
C GLY A 409 -3.03 -19.94 -2.67
N GLN A 410 -3.79 -20.80 -1.98
CA GLN A 410 -4.55 -20.46 -0.79
C GLN A 410 -3.75 -20.81 0.47
N GLY A 411 -3.46 -19.80 1.28
CA GLY A 411 -2.90 -19.97 2.62
C GLY A 411 -3.97 -19.96 3.70
N PRO A 412 -3.60 -20.14 4.98
CA PRO A 412 -4.55 -20.09 6.10
C PRO A 412 -5.13 -18.70 6.36
N PHE A 413 -4.59 -17.67 5.70
CA PHE A 413 -5.03 -16.29 5.85
C PHE A 413 -5.30 -15.64 4.49
N ASP A 414 -6.37 -14.85 4.44
CA ASP A 414 -6.88 -14.17 3.24
C ASP A 414 -6.45 -12.69 3.15
N PHE A 415 -5.72 -12.17 4.15
CA PHE A 415 -5.30 -10.78 4.16
C PHE A 415 -4.09 -10.49 3.25
N GLY A 416 -4.10 -9.32 2.60
CA GLY A 416 -3.06 -8.94 1.63
C GLY A 416 -1.74 -8.43 2.23
N ARG A 417 -0.74 -8.24 1.34
CA ARG A 417 0.63 -7.74 1.66
C ARG A 417 0.69 -6.42 2.45
N LYS A 418 -0.33 -5.57 2.34
CA LYS A 418 -0.41 -4.29 3.06
C LYS A 418 -0.92 -4.45 4.50
N THR A 419 -1.70 -5.50 4.78
CA THR A 419 -2.33 -5.73 6.09
C THR A 419 -1.38 -6.48 7.03
N ARG A 420 -0.65 -7.47 6.53
CA ARG A 420 0.30 -8.27 7.34
C ARG A 420 1.29 -7.42 8.16
N PRO A 421 2.00 -6.41 7.60
CA PRO A 421 2.92 -5.59 8.39
C PRO A 421 2.21 -4.77 9.48
N LYS A 422 0.94 -4.39 9.28
CA LYS A 422 0.14 -3.68 10.28
C LYS A 422 -0.21 -4.60 11.44
N LEU A 423 -0.66 -5.83 11.15
CA LEU A 423 -0.95 -6.85 12.16
C LEU A 423 0.30 -7.22 12.97
N SER A 424 1.41 -7.48 12.27
CA SER A 424 2.70 -7.76 12.91
C SER A 424 3.16 -6.58 13.79
N GLY A 425 3.10 -5.35 13.28
CA GLY A 425 3.45 -4.16 14.05
C GLY A 425 2.51 -3.91 15.24
N TRP A 426 1.21 -4.19 15.10
CA TRP A 426 0.23 -4.11 16.18
C TRP A 426 0.56 -5.09 17.31
N ALA A 427 0.76 -6.37 17.00
CA ALA A 427 1.10 -7.38 18.00
C ALA A 427 2.42 -7.05 18.71
N GLN A 428 3.43 -6.57 17.96
CA GLN A 428 4.70 -6.09 18.53
C GLN A 428 4.50 -4.93 19.52
N ARG A 429 3.52 -4.05 19.28
CA ARG A 429 3.23 -2.91 20.16
C ARG A 429 2.49 -3.34 21.42
N VAL A 430 1.62 -4.34 21.34
CA VAL A 430 0.97 -4.95 22.51
C VAL A 430 2.01 -5.67 23.37
N VAL A 431 2.75 -6.63 22.79
CA VAL A 431 3.75 -7.45 23.49
C VAL A 431 4.95 -6.63 23.96
N GLY A 432 5.32 -5.60 23.19
CA GLY A 432 6.42 -4.70 23.49
C GLY A 432 6.03 -3.48 24.33
N ASP A 433 4.81 -3.46 24.89
CA ASP A 433 4.31 -2.32 25.66
C ASP A 433 5.30 -1.90 26.77
N LYS A 434 5.46 -0.58 26.91
CA LYS A 434 6.47 -0.01 27.81
C LYS A 434 6.22 -0.39 29.27
N LYS A 435 4.96 -0.44 29.73
CA LYS A 435 4.66 -0.77 31.13
C LYS A 435 4.82 -2.27 31.38
N LEU A 436 4.34 -3.12 30.47
CA LEU A 436 4.57 -4.58 30.53
C LEU A 436 6.07 -4.91 30.59
N ARG A 437 6.89 -4.29 29.73
CA ARG A 437 8.35 -4.46 29.73
C ARG A 437 9.01 -3.98 31.03
N LYS A 438 8.62 -2.81 31.55
CA LYS A 438 9.17 -2.26 32.80
C LYS A 438 8.86 -3.14 34.01
N LYS A 439 7.67 -3.73 34.03
CA LYS A 439 7.23 -4.66 35.07
C LYS A 439 7.77 -6.09 34.87
N LYS A 440 8.56 -6.33 33.81
CA LYS A 440 9.14 -7.63 33.46
C LYS A 440 8.10 -8.74 33.38
N THR A 441 6.93 -8.44 32.82
CA THR A 441 5.85 -9.42 32.75
C THR A 441 6.22 -10.62 31.86
N PRO A 442 5.85 -11.84 32.25
CA PRO A 442 6.15 -13.08 31.53
C PRO A 442 5.34 -13.20 30.23
N ALA A 443 5.63 -14.24 29.44
CA ALA A 443 4.97 -14.50 28.17
C ALA A 443 3.45 -14.65 28.30
N ALA A 444 2.98 -15.34 29.35
CA ALA A 444 1.56 -15.55 29.63
C ALA A 444 0.80 -14.22 29.78
N THR A 445 1.33 -13.27 30.54
CA THR A 445 0.73 -11.95 30.74
C THR A 445 0.67 -11.15 29.43
N ARG A 446 1.68 -11.29 28.56
CA ARG A 446 1.70 -10.62 27.25
C ARG A 446 0.73 -11.27 26.25
N LEU A 447 0.51 -12.58 26.34
CA LEU A 447 -0.55 -13.28 25.60
C LEU A 447 -1.94 -12.86 26.07
N LEU A 448 -2.14 -12.76 27.38
CA LEU A 448 -3.38 -12.25 27.94
C LEU A 448 -3.68 -10.83 27.43
N ALA A 449 -2.67 -9.95 27.40
CA ALA A 449 -2.82 -8.62 26.79
C ALA A 449 -3.25 -8.69 25.31
N LEU A 450 -2.69 -9.59 24.49
CA LEU A 450 -3.14 -9.78 23.10
C LEU A 450 -4.58 -10.28 23.02
N ALA A 451 -4.94 -11.27 23.85
CA ALA A 451 -6.28 -11.87 23.87
C ALA A 451 -7.35 -10.84 24.27
N LEU A 452 -7.07 -10.03 25.29
CA LEU A 452 -7.96 -8.96 25.73
C LEU A 452 -8.06 -7.86 24.68
N ALA A 453 -6.95 -7.47 24.04
CA ALA A 453 -6.93 -6.39 23.06
C ALA A 453 -7.86 -6.64 21.85
N VAL A 454 -8.18 -7.90 21.53
CA VAL A 454 -9.06 -8.26 20.39
C VAL A 454 -10.50 -8.60 20.78
N ARG A 455 -10.85 -8.45 22.06
CA ARG A 455 -12.15 -8.81 22.64
C ARG A 455 -12.70 -7.68 23.50
N THR A 456 -12.74 -6.47 22.94
CA THR A 456 -13.26 -5.30 23.65
C THR A 456 -14.40 -4.62 22.92
N THR A 457 -15.13 -3.75 23.60
CA THR A 457 -15.96 -2.72 22.99
C THR A 457 -15.10 -1.55 22.47
N THR A 458 -15.74 -0.55 21.85
CA THR A 458 -15.10 0.68 21.36
C THR A 458 -14.59 1.60 22.47
N ASP A 459 -15.17 1.54 23.67
CA ASP A 459 -14.69 2.26 24.86
C ASP A 459 -13.71 1.43 25.70
N GLY A 460 -13.42 0.19 25.28
CA GLY A 460 -12.39 -0.68 25.86
C GLY A 460 -12.86 -1.67 26.91
N ARG A 461 -14.18 -1.80 27.15
CA ARG A 461 -14.72 -2.82 28.06
C ARG A 461 -14.49 -4.22 27.49
N LEU A 462 -14.24 -5.19 28.36
CA LEU A 462 -13.98 -6.57 27.94
C LEU A 462 -15.27 -7.29 27.55
N GLY A 463 -15.22 -8.07 26.48
CA GLY A 463 -16.33 -8.88 25.99
C GLY A 463 -17.31 -8.12 25.09
N PRO A 464 -18.27 -8.84 24.47
CA PRO A 464 -19.37 -8.21 23.73
C PRO A 464 -20.19 -7.36 24.69
N GLU A 465 -20.50 -6.12 24.29
CA GLU A 465 -21.25 -5.14 25.11
C GLU A 465 -20.68 -4.88 26.53
N GLY A 466 -19.46 -5.33 26.82
CA GLY A 466 -18.85 -5.23 28.15
C GLY A 466 -19.25 -6.34 29.14
N GLU A 467 -19.86 -7.43 28.67
CA GLU A 467 -20.30 -8.58 29.49
C GLU A 467 -19.16 -9.48 30.01
N GLY A 468 -17.91 -9.13 29.74
CA GLY A 468 -16.74 -9.91 30.10
C GLY A 468 -16.44 -11.07 29.15
N ILE A 469 -15.30 -11.72 29.40
CA ILE A 469 -14.76 -12.80 28.56
C ILE A 469 -14.68 -14.08 29.39
N ASP A 470 -15.13 -15.19 28.83
CA ASP A 470 -15.06 -16.51 29.44
C ASP A 470 -13.60 -16.90 29.78
N LEU A 471 -13.35 -17.32 31.03
CA LEU A 471 -12.02 -17.71 31.48
C LEU A 471 -11.47 -18.91 30.72
N ALA A 472 -12.31 -19.88 30.33
CA ALA A 472 -11.88 -21.06 29.57
C ALA A 472 -11.35 -20.67 28.18
N VAL A 473 -11.92 -19.62 27.58
CA VAL A 473 -11.40 -19.04 26.34
C VAL A 473 -10.03 -18.40 26.58
N LEU A 474 -9.88 -17.65 27.68
CA LEU A 474 -8.62 -16.97 28.00
C LEU A 474 -7.49 -17.95 28.34
N THR A 475 -7.76 -19.00 29.13
CA THR A 475 -6.77 -20.02 29.51
C THR A 475 -6.28 -20.80 28.31
N SER A 476 -7.21 -21.26 27.44
CA SER A 476 -6.88 -21.92 26.17
C SER A 476 -6.01 -21.05 25.26
N TRP A 477 -6.34 -19.76 25.16
CA TRP A 477 -5.59 -18.80 24.35
C TRP A 477 -4.19 -18.51 24.89
N CYS A 478 -4.07 -18.37 26.21
CA CYS A 478 -2.81 -18.07 26.87
C CYS A 478 -1.94 -19.32 27.08
N ALA A 479 -2.49 -20.52 26.85
CA ALA A 479 -1.86 -21.81 27.15
C ALA A 479 -1.41 -21.91 28.61
N VAL A 480 -2.33 -21.58 29.53
CA VAL A 480 -2.15 -21.61 30.99
C VAL A 480 -3.31 -22.36 31.64
N GLU A 481 -3.09 -22.84 32.86
CA GLU A 481 -4.14 -23.46 33.66
C GLU A 481 -5.10 -22.40 34.26
N PRO A 482 -6.33 -22.78 34.63
CA PRO A 482 -7.33 -21.84 35.16
C PRO A 482 -6.90 -21.06 36.40
N ASP A 483 -6.15 -21.69 37.29
CA ASP A 483 -5.62 -21.08 38.53
C ASP A 483 -4.50 -20.07 38.27
N GLU A 484 -3.84 -20.15 37.12
CA GLU A 484 -2.79 -19.21 36.72
C GLU A 484 -3.36 -17.89 36.19
N LEU A 485 -4.64 -17.83 35.82
CA LEU A 485 -5.19 -16.66 35.12
C LEU A 485 -5.33 -15.41 36.00
N GLU A 486 -5.78 -15.57 37.24
CA GLU A 486 -5.98 -14.44 38.18
C GLU A 486 -4.67 -13.69 38.49
N PRO A 487 -3.53 -14.36 38.76
CA PRO A 487 -2.22 -13.70 38.85
C PRO A 487 -1.83 -12.91 37.60
N LEU A 488 -2.20 -13.37 36.40
CA LEU A 488 -1.90 -12.65 35.15
C LEU A 488 -2.75 -11.38 35.01
N VAL A 489 -4.02 -11.45 35.43
CA VAL A 489 -4.93 -10.30 35.49
C VAL A 489 -4.37 -9.25 36.45
N GLU A 490 -3.95 -9.65 37.65
CA GLU A 490 -3.34 -8.74 38.63
C GLU A 490 -2.09 -8.06 38.05
N GLN A 491 -1.22 -8.81 37.34
CA GLN A 491 -0.05 -8.23 36.68
C GLN A 491 -0.41 -7.20 35.61
N LEU A 492 -1.50 -7.40 34.85
CA LEU A 492 -1.99 -6.42 33.88
C LEU A 492 -2.56 -5.17 34.57
N THR A 493 -3.23 -5.33 35.71
CA THR A 493 -3.71 -4.21 36.52
C THR A 493 -2.54 -3.41 37.10
N VAL A 494 -1.54 -4.07 37.68
CA VAL A 494 -0.31 -3.43 38.21
C VAL A 494 0.52 -2.75 37.11
N ALA A 495 0.38 -3.19 35.86
CA ALA A 495 1.01 -2.58 34.70
C ALA A 495 0.15 -1.46 34.06
N ASP A 496 -0.94 -1.05 34.70
CA ASP A 496 -1.93 -0.08 34.19
C ASP A 496 -2.34 -0.41 32.74
N TRP A 497 -2.59 -1.70 32.50
CA TRP A 497 -3.08 -2.21 31.23
C TRP A 497 -4.58 -2.53 31.32
N LEU A 498 -5.03 -2.95 32.51
CA LEU A 498 -6.43 -3.27 32.82
C LEU A 498 -6.90 -2.48 34.05
N GLU A 499 -8.08 -1.89 33.95
CA GLU A 499 -8.80 -1.16 34.99
C GLU A 499 -10.08 -1.91 35.34
N GLU A 500 -10.56 -1.76 36.59
CA GLU A 500 -11.83 -2.35 37.05
C GLU A 500 -11.92 -3.87 36.81
N ALA A 501 -10.78 -4.55 36.86
CA ALA A 501 -10.69 -5.99 36.61
C ALA A 501 -11.40 -6.78 37.71
N ALA A 502 -12.33 -7.66 37.33
CA ALA A 502 -12.98 -8.57 38.24
C ALA A 502 -13.22 -9.91 37.57
N VAL A 503 -13.00 -11.00 38.32
CA VAL A 503 -13.32 -12.36 37.90
C VAL A 503 -14.59 -12.79 38.64
N THR A 504 -15.70 -12.92 37.91
CA THR A 504 -17.01 -13.29 38.48
C THR A 504 -17.69 -14.30 37.56
N ASP A 505 -18.32 -15.33 38.11
CA ASP A 505 -19.09 -16.33 37.37
C ASP A 505 -18.37 -16.95 36.15
N GLY A 506 -17.07 -17.23 36.30
CA GLY A 506 -16.26 -17.81 35.21
C GLY A 506 -15.99 -16.84 34.07
N ARG A 507 -16.11 -15.52 34.30
CA ARG A 507 -15.81 -14.46 33.33
C ARG A 507 -14.89 -13.42 33.92
N LEU A 508 -14.02 -12.87 33.08
CA LEU A 508 -13.23 -11.69 33.36
C LEU A 508 -13.95 -10.46 32.80
N THR A 509 -14.40 -9.58 33.68
CA THR A 509 -14.88 -8.23 33.35
C THR A 509 -13.79 -7.20 33.63
N GLY A 510 -13.92 -6.03 33.02
CA GLY A 510 -13.00 -4.91 33.24
C GLY A 510 -12.90 -4.05 31.99
N ARG A 511 -11.94 -3.14 32.01
CA ARG A 511 -11.73 -2.17 30.94
C ARG A 511 -10.24 -2.01 30.63
N LEU A 512 -9.89 -1.96 29.35
CA LEU A 512 -8.56 -1.54 28.94
C LEU A 512 -8.30 -0.11 29.37
N ALA A 513 -7.14 0.13 29.97
CA ALA A 513 -6.73 1.48 30.34
C ALA A 513 -6.68 2.40 29.10
N GLU A 514 -7.03 3.68 29.27
CA GLU A 514 -7.15 4.66 28.16
C GLU A 514 -5.91 4.67 27.24
N ARG A 515 -4.73 4.63 27.88
CA ARG A 515 -3.39 4.49 27.30
C ARG A 515 -3.28 3.43 26.19
N VAL A 516 -3.95 2.30 26.37
CA VAL A 516 -3.86 1.12 25.51
C VAL A 516 -5.06 0.96 24.60
N LEU A 517 -6.05 1.86 24.64
CA LEU A 517 -7.17 1.83 23.70
C LEU A 517 -6.70 1.92 22.24
N GLN A 518 -5.58 2.58 21.96
CA GLN A 518 -4.99 2.62 20.62
C GLN A 518 -4.62 1.24 20.06
N VAL A 519 -4.37 0.24 20.92
CA VAL A 519 -4.09 -1.14 20.49
C VAL A 519 -5.32 -2.05 20.55
N SER A 520 -6.48 -1.54 20.97
CA SER A 520 -7.73 -2.30 20.96
C SER A 520 -8.23 -2.58 19.54
N CYS A 521 -8.85 -3.75 19.38
CA CYS A 521 -9.53 -4.21 18.17
C CYS A 521 -10.96 -4.59 18.58
N PRO A 522 -11.89 -3.61 18.57
CA PRO A 522 -13.25 -3.85 19.04
C PRO A 522 -13.96 -5.01 18.36
N LEU A 523 -14.90 -5.61 19.11
CA LEU A 523 -15.91 -6.51 18.60
C LEU A 523 -16.94 -5.69 17.80
N PRO A 524 -17.51 -6.28 16.73
CA PRO A 524 -18.49 -5.62 15.88
C PRO A 524 -19.78 -5.26 16.63
#